data_AF-A0A7K1EDE0-F1
#
_entry.id   AF-A0A7K1EDE0-F1
#
_cell.length_a   1.000
_cell.length_b   1.000
_cell.length_c   1.000
_cell.angle_alpha   90.00
_cell.angle_beta   90.00
_cell.angle_gamma   90.00
#
_symmetry.space_group_name_H-M   'P 1'
#
loop_
_entity.id
_entity.type
_entity.pdbx_description
1 polymer ?
#
loop_
_entity_poly.entity_id
_entity_poly.type
_entity_poly.pdbx_seq_one_letter_code
_entity_poly.pdbx_strand_id
1 'polypeptide(L)' 'MIAAILGHQGGWDEALLVLVPIAVFVGLLLLANKRAKAIQAKRLNGQAQPDANAPPAPEAD' A
#
# COMPACT_ATOMS: atom_id res chain seq x y z
N MET A 1 -38.06 -0.66 -18.77
CA MET A 1 -37.78 -2.09 -18.49
C MET A 1 -36.36 -2.41 -18.97
N ILE A 2 -35.31 -2.17 -18.17
CA ILE A 2 -33.91 -2.48 -18.54
C ILE A 2 -33.17 -3.22 -17.41
N ALA A 3 -33.59 -3.03 -16.15
CA ALA A 3 -32.93 -3.64 -14.99
C ALA A 3 -33.04 -5.18 -14.91
N ALA A 4 -34.02 -5.79 -15.56
CA ALA A 4 -34.29 -7.24 -15.43
C ALA A 4 -33.34 -8.13 -16.24
N ILE A 5 -32.65 -7.59 -17.26
CA ILE A 5 -31.83 -8.41 -18.18
C ILE A 5 -30.43 -8.70 -17.59
N LEU A 6 -29.92 -7.89 -16.65
CA LEU A 6 -28.63 -8.14 -15.99
C LEU A 6 -28.67 -9.27 -14.95
N GLY A 7 -29.84 -9.58 -14.41
CA GLY A 7 -29.97 -10.54 -13.31
C GLY A 7 -30.21 -11.99 -13.76
N HIS A 8 -30.51 -12.23 -15.04
CA HIS A 8 -31.12 -13.50 -15.46
C HIS A 8 -30.26 -14.39 -16.39
N GLN A 9 -29.07 -13.98 -16.84
CA GLN A 9 -28.22 -14.82 -17.71
C GLN A 9 -26.75 -14.99 -17.33
N GLY A 10 -26.32 -14.42 -16.22
CA GLY A 10 -24.94 -14.52 -15.74
C GLY A 10 -24.86 -13.61 -14.53
N GLY A 11 -25.55 -14.05 -13.49
CA GLY A 11 -26.02 -13.18 -12.42
C GLY A 11 -24.87 -12.41 -11.77
N TRP A 12 -25.21 -11.25 -11.19
CA TRP A 12 -24.29 -10.51 -10.32
C TRP A 12 -23.68 -11.37 -9.21
N ASP A 13 -24.31 -12.51 -8.87
CA ASP A 13 -23.78 -13.53 -7.95
C ASP A 13 -22.46 -14.14 -8.44
N GLU A 14 -22.34 -14.47 -9.73
CA GLU A 14 -21.09 -15.00 -10.30
C GLU A 14 -19.98 -13.95 -10.27
N ALA A 15 -20.33 -12.69 -10.57
CA ALA A 15 -19.40 -11.57 -10.47
C ALA A 15 -18.97 -11.34 -9.01
N LEU A 16 -19.87 -11.42 -8.05
CA LEU A 16 -19.57 -11.28 -6.62
C LEU A 16 -18.62 -12.39 -6.15
N LEU A 17 -18.84 -13.64 -6.56
CA LEU A 17 -17.96 -14.76 -6.22
C LEU A 17 -16.53 -14.58 -6.74
N VAL A 18 -16.33 -13.88 -7.85
CA VAL A 18 -15.00 -13.53 -8.39
C VAL A 18 -14.46 -12.23 -7.78
N LEU A 19 -15.32 -11.25 -7.53
CA LEU A 19 -14.93 -9.95 -6.98
C LEU A 19 -14.45 -10.07 -5.53
N VAL A 20 -15.03 -10.99 -4.76
CA VAL A 20 -14.65 -11.26 -3.36
C VAL A 20 -13.17 -11.63 -3.22
N PRO A 21 -12.65 -12.70 -3.85
CA PRO A 21 -11.23 -13.03 -3.75
C PRO A 21 -10.33 -11.93 -4.31
N ILE A 22 -10.73 -11.26 -5.41
CA ILE A 22 -9.97 -10.11 -5.93
C ILE A 22 -9.87 -9.00 -4.89
N ALA A 23 -10.98 -8.64 -4.25
CA ALA A 23 -11.03 -7.61 -3.21
C ALA A 23 -10.16 -8.00 -2.00
N VAL A 24 -10.11 -9.29 -1.64
CA VAL A 24 -9.21 -9.78 -0.59
C VAL A 24 -7.75 -9.56 -0.98
N PHE A 25 -7.33 -9.97 -2.17
CA PHE A 25 -5.94 -9.77 -2.61
C PHE A 25 -5.56 -8.29 -2.72
N VAL A 26 -6.44 -7.47 -3.30
CA VAL A 26 -6.26 -6.02 -3.38
C VAL A 26 -6.15 -5.41 -1.97
N GLY A 27 -7.03 -5.80 -1.05
CA GLY A 27 -7.01 -5.34 0.34
C GLY A 27 -5.70 -5.68 1.05
N LEU A 28 -5.20 -6.91 0.88
CA LEU A 28 -3.91 -7.35 1.42
C LEU A 28 -2.74 -6.56 0.84
N LEU A 29 -2.72 -6.36 -0.49
CA LEU A 29 -1.68 -5.58 -1.17
C LEU A 29 -1.67 -4.12 -0.71
N LEU A 30 -2.84 -3.50 -0.58
CA LEU A 30 -2.96 -2.13 -0.07
C LEU A 30 -2.49 -2.01 1.38
N LEU A 31 -2.84 -2.97 2.24
CA LEU A 31 -2.40 -3.00 3.62
C LEU A 31 -0.87 -3.17 3.73
N ALA A 32 -0.30 -4.08 2.94
CA ALA A 32 1.14 -4.30 2.88
C ALA A 32 1.88 -3.05 2.38
N ASN A 33 1.40 -2.41 1.32
CA ASN A 33 1.99 -1.20 0.77
C ASN A 33 1.92 -0.03 1.77
N LYS A 34 0.80 0.11 2.49
CA LYS A 34 0.66 1.12 3.55
C LYS A 34 1.67 0.90 4.68
N ARG A 35 1.89 -0.35 5.09
CA ARG A 35 2.90 -0.71 6.11
C ARG A 35 4.33 -0.41 5.62
N ALA A 36 4.64 -0.76 4.38
CA ALA A 36 5.95 -0.50 3.78
C ALA A 36 6.25 1.01 3.71
N LYS A 37 5.28 1.82 3.28
CA LYS A 37 5.41 3.28 3.26
C LYS A 37 5.64 3.88 4.65
N ALA A 38 4.97 3.37 5.68
CA ALA A 38 5.19 3.83 7.05
C ALA A 38 6.63 3.59 7.54
N ILE A 39 7.25 2.47 7.15
CA ILE A 39 8.65 2.18 7.48
C ILE A 39 9.60 3.10 6.71
N GLN A 40 9.34 3.34 5.42
CA GLN A 40 10.15 4.26 4.62
C GLN A 40 10.05 5.69 5.13
N ALA A 41 8.86 6.18 5.49
CA ALA A 41 8.66 7.51 6.05
C ALA A 41 9.46 7.73 7.34
N LYS A 42 9.55 6.71 8.22
CA LYS A 42 10.40 6.78 9.42
C LYS A 42 11.89 6.88 9.09
N ARG A 43 12.36 6.19 8.04
CA ARG A 43 13.77 6.24 7.62
C ARG A 43 14.14 7.57 6.98
N LEU A 44 13.28 8.10 6.11
CA LEU A 44 13.45 9.42 5.51
C LEU A 44 13.55 10.53 6.57
N ASN A 45 12.67 10.49 7.58
CA ASN A 45 12.72 11.47 8.67
C ASN A 45 13.91 11.24 9.62
N GLY A 46 14.41 10.01 9.76
CA GLY A 46 15.57 9.70 10.57
C GLY A 46 16.92 10.04 9.93
N GLN A 47 17.03 9.96 8.59
CA GLN A 47 18.25 10.35 7.84
C GLN A 47 18.38 11.86 7.60
N ALA A 48 17.29 12.62 7.78
CA ALA A 48 17.31 14.08 7.68
C ALA A 48 17.84 14.77 8.95
N GLN A 49 18.26 14.01 9.98
CA GLN A 49 19.06 14.52 11.07
C GLN A 49 20.53 14.21 10.72
N PRO A 50 21.30 15.16 10.16
CA PRO A 50 22.74 15.00 10.10
C PRO A 50 23.21 14.81 11.53
N ASP A 51 24.09 13.84 11.75
CA ASP A 51 24.68 13.56 13.04
C ASP A 51 25.29 14.84 13.61
N ALA A 52 24.52 15.57 14.43
CA ALA A 52 24.95 16.81 15.08
C ALA A 52 26.07 16.56 16.11
N ASN A 53 26.43 15.29 16.30
CA ASN A 53 27.51 14.79 17.14
C ASN A 53 28.62 14.10 16.34
N ALA A 54 28.64 14.20 15.00
CA ALA A 54 29.77 13.72 14.22
C ALA A 54 31.04 14.48 14.68
N PRO A 55 32.09 13.79 15.13
CA PRO A 55 33.34 14.44 15.48
C PRO A 55 33.85 15.23 14.27
N PRO A 56 34.40 16.45 14.46
CA PRO A 56 35.03 17.16 13.35
C PRO A 56 36.08 16.22 12.74
N ALA A 57 36.05 16.08 11.42
CA ALA A 57 37.03 15.31 10.68
C ALA A 57 38.43 15.75 11.12
N PRO A 58 39.40 14.83 11.26
CA PRO A 58 40.77 15.21 11.63
C PRO A 58 41.27 16.21 10.60
N GLU A 59 41.42 17.45 11.06
CA GLU A 59 42.03 18.55 10.33
C GLU A 59 43.45 18.07 9.99
N ALA A 60 43.68 17.79 8.70
CA ALA A 60 44.98 17.37 8.21
C ALA A 60 45.84 18.63 8.09
N ASP A 61 46.78 18.75 9.02
CA ASP A 61 47.88 19.73 9.02
C ASP A 61 48.71 19.70 7.72
#